data_AF-A0A7U9RC89-F1
#
_entry.id   AF-A0A7U9RC89-F1
#
_cell.length_a   1.000
_cell.length_b   1.000
_cell.length_c   1.000
_cell.angle_alpha   90.00
_cell.angle_beta   90.00
_cell.angle_gamma   90.00
#
_symmetry.space_group_name_H-M   'P 1'
#
loop_
_entity.id
_entity.type
_entity.pdbx_description
1 polymer ?
#
loop_
_entity_poly.entity_id
_entity_poly.type
_entity_poly.pdbx_seq_one_letter_code
_entity_poly.pdbx_strand_id
1 'polypeptide(L)'
;MPIKEIKHYAELRAAGDSTLSERMEMLVLHRQALNEQIARLQKHKIKLDEKIEFYRKEIERVHNAPLPENEYTNSEPPHMV
;
A
#
# COMPACT_ATOMS: atom_id res chain seq x y z
N MET A 1 0.69 16.72 -6.51
CA MET A 1 1.66 17.78 -6.20
C MET A 1 1.42 18.24 -4.77
N PRO A 2 2.45 18.57 -3.99
CA PRO A 2 2.31 19.33 -2.74
C PRO A 2 1.54 20.64 -2.97
N ILE A 3 0.89 21.16 -1.92
CA ILE A 3 0.08 22.40 -2.00
C ILE A 3 0.88 23.59 -2.56
N LYS A 4 2.19 23.67 -2.24
CA LYS A 4 3.09 24.70 -2.73
C LYS A 4 3.21 24.69 -4.26
N GLU A 5 3.38 23.52 -4.86
CA GLU A 5 3.49 23.35 -6.31
C GLU A 5 2.16 23.63 -7.02
N ILE A 6 1.03 23.29 -6.40
CA ILE A 6 -0.30 23.61 -6.95
C ILE A 6 -0.52 25.12 -7.03
N LYS A 7 -0.12 25.87 -5.99
CA LYS A 7 -0.19 27.33 -5.98
C LYS A 7 0.68 27.93 -7.09
N HIS A 8 1.91 27.46 -7.20
CA HIS A 8 2.83 27.93 -8.24
C HIS A 8 2.30 27.64 -9.65
N TYR A 9 1.75 26.45 -9.90
CA TYR A 9 1.11 26.13 -11.17
C TYR A 9 -0.09 27.05 -11.48
N ALA A 10 -0.88 27.43 -10.46
CA ALA A 10 -2.00 28.35 -10.61
C ALA A 10 -1.53 29.77 -10.99
N GLU A 11 -0.45 30.25 -10.39
CA GLU A 11 0.20 31.52 -10.73
C GLU A 11 0.70 31.53 -12.18
N LEU A 12 1.41 30.47 -12.59
CA LEU A 12 1.87 30.30 -13.97
C LEU A 12 0.71 30.28 -14.95
N ARG A 13 -0.38 29.58 -14.62
CA ARG A 13 -1.57 29.55 -15.46
C ARG A 13 -2.21 30.92 -15.62
N ALA A 14 -2.22 31.73 -14.56
CA ALA A 14 -2.74 33.11 -14.61
C ALA A 14 -1.86 34.04 -15.44
N ALA A 15 -0.55 33.80 -15.51
CA ALA A 15 0.40 34.57 -16.32
C ALA A 15 0.29 34.31 -17.85
N GLY A 16 -0.50 33.30 -18.26
CA GLY A 16 -0.86 33.09 -19.67
C GLY A 16 0.12 32.20 -20.45
N ASP A 17 0.14 32.36 -21.77
CA ASP A 17 0.76 31.40 -22.68
C ASP A 17 2.30 31.39 -22.64
N SER A 18 2.92 32.44 -22.11
CA SER A 18 4.37 32.51 -21.90
C SER A 18 4.89 31.45 -20.91
N THR A 19 4.03 30.86 -20.09
CA THR A 19 4.39 29.85 -19.08
C THR A 19 4.06 28.42 -19.48
N LEU A 20 3.63 28.17 -20.72
CA LEU A 20 3.20 26.83 -21.17
C LEU A 20 4.28 25.77 -20.98
N SER A 21 5.53 26.08 -21.33
CA SER A 21 6.66 25.15 -21.19
C SER A 21 6.92 24.80 -19.72
N GLU A 22 6.89 25.79 -18.83
CA GLU A 22 7.13 25.60 -17.39
C GLU A 22 6.01 24.77 -16.75
N ARG A 23 4.75 25.06 -17.10
CA ARG A 23 3.59 24.26 -16.69
C ARG A 23 3.69 22.81 -17.17
N MET A 24 4.15 22.58 -18.39
CA MET A 24 4.36 21.24 -18.93
C MET A 24 5.45 20.49 -18.16
N GLU A 25 6.58 21.13 -17.89
CA GLU A 25 7.68 20.53 -17.12
C GLU A 25 7.22 20.10 -15.73
N MET A 26 6.51 20.98 -15.01
CA MET A 26 5.93 20.65 -13.70
C MET A 26 5.03 19.40 -13.75
N LEU A 27 4.18 19.28 -14.78
CA LEU A 27 3.29 18.14 -14.93
C LEU A 27 4.05 16.84 -15.24
N VAL A 28 5.10 16.91 -16.07
CA VAL A 28 5.95 15.76 -16.40
C VAL A 28 6.69 15.26 -15.16
N LEU A 29 7.29 16.16 -14.39
CA LEU A 29 7.97 15.82 -13.13
C LEU A 29 6.99 15.22 -12.14
N HIS A 30 5.79 15.80 -12.00
CA HIS A 30 4.79 15.25 -11.11
C HIS A 30 4.35 13.83 -11.52
N ARG A 31 4.17 13.60 -12.82
CA ARG A 31 3.84 12.27 -13.36
C ARG A 31 4.92 11.25 -13.04
N GLN A 32 6.21 11.61 -13.15
CA GLN A 32 7.32 10.72 -12.79
C GLN A 32 7.26 10.35 -11.30
N ALA A 33 7.09 11.34 -10.42
CA ALA A 33 6.99 11.12 -8.98
C ALA A 33 5.77 10.26 -8.59
N LEU A 34 4.64 10.37 -9.31
CA LEU A 34 3.47 9.51 -9.13
C LEU A 34 3.77 8.06 -9.54
N ASN A 35 4.43 7.85 -10.68
CA ASN A 35 4.78 6.52 -11.14
C ASN A 35 5.69 5.79 -10.15
N GLU A 36 6.67 6.49 -9.56
CA GLU A 36 7.52 5.93 -8.51
C GLU A 36 6.72 5.55 -7.25
N GLN A 37 5.79 6.41 -6.83
CA GLN A 37 4.91 6.11 -5.70
C GLN A 37 4.03 4.89 -5.96
N ILE A 38 3.43 4.80 -7.14
CA ILE A 38 2.62 3.65 -7.56
C ILE A 38 3.48 2.39 -7.51
N ALA A 39 4.69 2.40 -8.07
CA ALA A 39 5.58 1.25 -8.06
C ALA A 39 5.94 0.80 -6.63
N ARG A 40 6.19 1.75 -5.71
CA ARG A 40 6.41 1.42 -4.29
C ARG A 40 5.19 0.79 -3.63
N LEU A 41 4.02 1.37 -3.85
CA LEU A 41 2.76 0.86 -3.28
C LEU A 41 2.41 -0.53 -3.84
N GLN A 42 2.66 -0.77 -5.12
CA GLN A 42 2.49 -2.10 -5.73
C GLN A 42 3.41 -3.14 -5.09
N LYS A 43 4.69 -2.80 -4.85
CA LYS A 43 5.61 -3.69 -4.13
C LYS A 43 5.13 -4.01 -2.72
N HIS A 44 4.58 -3.02 -2.00
CA HIS A 44 4.02 -3.25 -0.67
C HIS A 44 2.77 -4.12 -0.73
N LYS A 45 1.90 -3.91 -1.74
CA LYS A 45 0.72 -4.73 -1.96
C LYS A 45 1.09 -6.20 -2.18
N ILE A 46 2.08 -6.48 -3.03
CA ILE A 46 2.55 -7.87 -3.28
C ILE A 46 2.95 -8.56 -1.97
N LYS A 47 3.73 -7.89 -1.12
CA LYS A 47 4.12 -8.44 0.19
C LYS A 47 2.94 -8.69 1.12
N LEU A 48 1.91 -7.85 1.06
CA LEU A 48 0.68 -8.07 1.83
C LEU A 48 -0.10 -9.26 1.27
N ASP A 49 -0.23 -9.37 -0.05
CA ASP A 49 -0.89 -10.51 -0.69
C ASP A 49 -0.19 -11.82 -0.32
N GLU A 50 1.16 -11.88 -0.35
CA GLU A 50 1.94 -13.03 0.10
C GLU A 50 1.64 -13.42 1.55
N LYS A 51 1.56 -12.45 2.46
CA LYS A 51 1.20 -12.70 3.87
C LYS A 51 -0.23 -13.22 4.00
N ILE A 52 -1.18 -12.66 3.27
CA ILE A 52 -2.57 -13.11 3.29
C ILE A 52 -2.67 -14.55 2.83
N GLU A 53 -2.01 -14.91 1.72
CA GLU A 53 -2.00 -16.29 1.23
C GLU A 53 -1.32 -17.25 2.20
N PHE A 54 -0.25 -16.83 2.86
CA PHE A 54 0.36 -17.61 3.94
C PHE A 54 -0.66 -17.90 5.05
N TYR A 55 -1.33 -16.89 5.59
CA TYR A 55 -2.32 -17.09 6.65
C TYR A 55 -3.52 -17.93 6.20
N ARG A 56 -3.99 -17.79 4.94
CA ARG A 56 -5.04 -18.65 4.40
C ARG A 56 -4.64 -20.12 4.45
N LYS A 57 -3.43 -20.45 3.99
CA LYS A 57 -2.91 -21.82 4.02
C LYS A 57 -2.74 -22.36 5.44
N GLU A 58 -2.27 -21.54 6.36
CA GLU A 58 -2.15 -21.95 7.77
C GLU A 58 -3.54 -22.19 8.40
N ILE A 59 -4.53 -21.35 8.11
CA ILE A 59 -5.91 -21.55 8.56
C ILE A 59 -6.48 -22.86 7.99
N GLU A 60 -6.30 -23.12 6.69
CA GLU A 60 -6.74 -24.37 6.06
C GLU A 60 -6.04 -25.59 6.68
N ARG A 61 -4.74 -25.50 6.98
CA ARG A 61 -4.00 -26.57 7.66
C ARG A 61 -4.57 -26.86 9.05
N VAL A 62 -4.87 -25.81 9.83
CA VAL A 62 -5.46 -25.95 11.16
C VAL A 62 -6.87 -26.51 11.07
N HIS A 63 -7.66 -26.12 10.07
CA HIS A 63 -9.04 -26.58 9.89
C HIS A 63 -9.15 -28.02 9.35
N ASN A 64 -8.18 -28.45 8.52
CA ASN A 64 -8.09 -29.82 8.00
C ASN A 64 -7.24 -30.76 8.88
N ALA A 65 -6.76 -30.30 10.03
CA ALA A 65 -6.18 -31.19 11.01
C ALA A 65 -7.29 -32.13 11.51
N PRO A 66 -7.10 -33.47 11.47
CA PRO A 66 -8.08 -34.38 12.06
C PRO A 66 -8.25 -33.99 13.54
N LEU A 67 -9.51 -33.90 13.96
CA LEU A 67 -9.85 -33.70 15.37
C LEU A 67 -9.05 -34.71 16.20
N PRO A 68 -8.36 -34.30 17.28
CA PRO A 68 -7.85 -35.28 18.23
C PRO A 68 -9.07 -36.06 18.74
N GLU A 69 -9.08 -37.37 18.50
CA GLU A 69 -9.99 -38.28 19.19
C GLU A 69 -9.77 -38.06 20.67
N ASN A 70 -10.80 -37.53 21.34
CA ASN A 70 -10.98 -37.42 22.78
C ASN A 70 -9.70 -37.43 23.62
N GLU A 71 -9.35 -36.26 24.15
CA GLU A 71 -9.00 -36.17 25.56
C GLU A 71 -9.22 -34.74 26.05
N TYR A 72 -10.38 -34.54 26.69
CA TYR A 72 -10.58 -33.43 27.61
C TYR A 72 -9.50 -33.53 28.70
N THR A 73 -8.40 -32.78 28.57
CA THR A 73 -7.56 -32.45 29.72
C THR A 73 -7.50 -30.95 29.86
N ASN A 74 -8.15 -30.49 30.93
CA ASN A 74 -8.10 -29.13 31.43
C ASN A 74 -6.63 -28.70 31.63
N SER A 75 -6.18 -27.67 30.92
CA SER A 75 -5.09 -26.82 31.43
C SER A 75 -5.21 -25.42 30.83
N GLU A 76 -5.28 -24.45 31.73
CA GLU A 76 -5.58 -23.02 31.55
C GLU A 76 -4.78 -22.33 30.42
N PRO A 77 -5.33 -21.24 29.84
CA PRO A 77 -4.66 -20.49 28.80
C PRO A 77 -3.40 -19.79 29.34
N PRO A 78 -2.28 -19.72 28.57
CA PRO A 78 -1.11 -18.97 28.99
C PRO A 78 -1.38 -17.46 28.90
N HIS A 79 -1.08 -16.77 30.00
CA HIS A 79 -1.07 -15.32 30.11
C HIS A 79 -0.13 -14.68 29.06
N MET A 80 -0.62 -13.72 28.28
CA MET A 80 0.22 -12.87 27.43
C MET A 80 1.03 -11.88 28.29
N VAL A 81 2.35 -11.86 28.11
CA VAL A 81 3.25 -10.75 28.49
C VAL A 81 3.72 -10.07 27.22
#